data_AF-D1A5D4-F1
#
_entry.id   AF-D1A5D4-F1
#
_cell.length_a   1.000
_cell.length_b   1.000
_cell.length_c   1.000
_cell.angle_alpha   90.00
_cell.angle_beta   90.00
_cell.angle_gamma   90.00
#
_symmetry.space_group_name_H-M   'P 1'
#
loop_
_entity.id
_entity.type
_entity.pdbx_description
1 polymer ?
#
loop_
_entity_poly.entity_id
_entity_poly.type
_entity_poly.pdbx_seq_one_letter_code
_entity_poly.pdbx_strand_id
1 'polypeptide(L)'
;MIRNSRRVFALTVAGAIALAPVLSGCAAGHTPQTAMPTQLTEGVNVSVPQDAKVAQIDIRNMFVLGPAPGSTAAAGSAVPLYATLINQVQGKADRLVEVSSPAFRQAQIAGGGIALPAAGPEGGTAVRLIAEGQQMPPVVLQGLTSPLIGGETIRLTLRFEQAGSITVPVPVVPWQQEFATYSPVPTAPAPSPTGAETATASPTADTETPEATPTVPSASPS
;
A
#
# COMPACT_ATOMS: atom_id res chain seq x y z
N MET A 1 40.86 68.96 13.66
CA MET A 1 39.57 68.24 13.85
C MET A 1 39.33 67.31 12.66
N ILE A 2 39.36 66.01 12.95
CA ILE A 2 39.21 64.88 12.02
C ILE A 2 37.75 64.82 11.55
N ARG A 3 37.48 65.14 10.27
CA ARG A 3 36.09 65.20 9.77
C ARG A 3 35.89 64.58 8.39
N ASN A 4 36.88 63.85 7.87
CA ASN A 4 36.83 63.26 6.51
C ASN A 4 36.82 61.72 6.46
N SER A 5 36.97 61.03 7.60
CA SER A 5 37.07 59.55 7.65
C SER A 5 35.71 58.83 7.68
N ARG A 6 34.65 59.47 8.21
CA ARG A 6 33.34 58.82 8.39
C ARG A 6 32.51 58.68 7.10
N ARG A 7 32.74 59.52 6.09
CA ARG A 7 31.97 59.48 4.83
C ARG A 7 32.48 58.44 3.84
N VAL A 8 33.79 58.17 3.87
CA VAL A 8 34.40 57.16 2.99
C VAL A 8 34.08 55.74 3.48
N PHE A 9 34.00 55.52 4.79
CA PHE A 9 33.66 54.20 5.36
C PHE A 9 32.19 53.80 5.17
N ALA A 10 31.28 54.78 5.06
CA ALA A 10 29.85 54.51 4.88
C ALA A 10 29.50 54.06 3.44
N LEU A 11 30.25 54.54 2.44
CA LEU A 11 29.98 54.23 1.03
C LEU A 11 30.47 52.84 0.61
N THR A 12 31.52 52.32 1.24
CA THR A 12 32.05 50.98 0.95
C THR A 12 31.18 49.85 1.53
N VAL A 13 30.50 50.08 2.66
CA VAL A 13 29.59 49.09 3.25
C VAL A 13 28.25 49.02 2.50
N ALA A 14 27.74 50.14 1.97
CA ALA A 14 26.49 50.17 1.22
C ALA A 14 26.58 49.49 -0.16
N GLY A 15 27.74 49.60 -0.85
CA GLY A 15 27.96 48.93 -2.13
C GLY A 15 28.04 47.41 -2.04
N ALA A 16 28.55 46.87 -0.93
CA ALA A 16 28.68 45.43 -0.72
C ALA A 16 27.33 44.75 -0.37
N ILE A 17 26.38 45.47 0.23
CA ILE A 17 25.05 44.93 0.60
C ILE A 17 24.08 44.92 -0.59
N ALA A 18 24.25 45.84 -1.56
CA ALA A 18 23.35 45.94 -2.72
C ALA A 18 23.59 44.90 -3.84
N LEU A 19 24.75 44.22 -3.84
CA LEU A 19 25.10 43.19 -4.84
C LEU A 19 24.98 41.75 -4.32
N ALA A 20 24.76 41.57 -3.01
CA ALA A 20 24.69 40.25 -2.38
C ALA A 20 23.50 39.34 -2.79
N PRO A 21 22.29 39.84 -3.15
CA PRO A 21 21.15 38.93 -3.36
C PRO A 21 21.10 38.23 -4.72
N VAL A 22 21.93 38.61 -5.71
CA VAL A 22 21.77 38.12 -7.09
C VAL A 22 22.33 36.69 -7.28
N LEU A 23 23.14 36.20 -6.34
CA LEU A 23 23.80 34.88 -6.44
C LEU A 23 23.03 33.73 -5.75
N SER A 24 21.97 33.99 -4.97
CA SER A 24 21.23 32.95 -4.24
C SER A 24 19.98 32.42 -4.97
N GLY A 25 19.66 32.92 -6.16
CA GLY A 25 18.39 32.64 -6.84
C GLY A 25 18.38 31.55 -7.92
N CYS A 26 19.54 31.07 -8.40
CA CYS A 26 19.57 30.17 -9.58
C CYS A 26 19.20 28.70 -9.27
N ALA A 27 19.07 28.31 -8.00
CA ALA A 27 18.74 26.94 -7.61
C ALA A 27 17.24 26.60 -7.70
N ALA A 28 16.37 27.60 -7.91
CA ALA A 28 14.94 27.42 -8.19
C ALA A 28 14.63 27.45 -9.70
N GLY A 29 15.56 26.94 -10.53
CA GLY A 29 15.36 26.82 -11.97
C GLY A 29 14.16 25.93 -12.32
N HIS A 30 13.68 26.00 -13.57
CA HIS A 30 12.50 25.27 -14.05
C HIS A 30 12.56 23.73 -13.94
N THR A 31 13.69 23.17 -13.50
CA THR A 31 13.95 21.75 -13.26
C THR A 31 14.80 21.54 -11.99
N PRO A 32 14.29 21.88 -10.79
CA PRO A 32 15.09 21.74 -9.57
C PRO A 32 15.36 20.25 -9.31
N GLN A 33 16.51 19.93 -8.70
CA GLN A 33 16.82 18.53 -8.33
C GLN A 33 15.78 17.93 -7.38
N THR A 34 15.08 18.78 -6.59
CA THR A 34 13.95 18.37 -5.75
C THR A 34 12.67 18.04 -6.52
N ALA A 35 12.54 18.46 -7.79
CA ALA A 35 11.41 18.08 -8.65
C ALA A 35 11.67 16.76 -9.40
N MET A 36 12.87 16.20 -9.31
CA MET A 36 13.10 14.83 -9.80
C MET A 36 12.33 13.86 -8.89
N PRO A 37 11.40 13.05 -9.43
CA PRO A 37 10.63 12.13 -8.62
C PRO A 37 11.55 11.11 -7.95
N THR A 38 11.71 11.20 -6.63
CA THR A 38 12.25 10.10 -5.84
C THR A 38 11.09 9.19 -5.45
N GLN A 39 11.21 7.88 -5.70
CA GLN A 39 10.25 6.93 -5.16
C GLN A 39 10.60 6.69 -3.68
N LEU A 40 10.00 7.50 -2.80
CA LEU A 40 10.06 7.31 -1.35
C LEU A 40 8.93 6.41 -0.82
N THR A 41 8.13 5.85 -1.72
CA THR A 41 7.03 4.96 -1.39
C THR A 41 7.18 3.67 -2.17
N GLU A 42 6.86 2.55 -1.54
CA GLU A 42 6.91 1.23 -2.16
C GLU A 42 5.95 1.12 -3.36
N GLY A 43 4.86 1.89 -3.39
CA GLY A 43 3.88 1.84 -4.47
C GLY A 43 4.33 2.55 -5.75
N VAL A 44 3.78 2.09 -6.87
CA VAL A 44 4.10 2.65 -8.19
C VAL A 44 3.29 3.90 -8.51
N ASN A 45 3.92 4.77 -9.29
CA ASN A 45 3.43 6.06 -9.72
C ASN A 45 3.44 6.10 -11.25
N VAL A 46 2.28 6.09 -11.89
CA VAL A 46 2.15 6.08 -13.35
C VAL A 46 1.01 6.98 -13.84
N SER A 47 1.06 7.38 -15.09
CA SER A 47 0.04 8.21 -15.71
C SER A 47 -0.49 7.55 -16.99
N VAL A 48 -1.79 7.72 -17.25
CA VAL A 48 -2.52 7.07 -18.35
C VAL A 48 -3.11 8.16 -19.26
N PRO A 49 -2.95 8.06 -20.59
CA PRO A 49 -2.14 7.09 -21.31
C PRO A 49 -0.64 7.25 -21.02
N GLN A 50 0.09 6.14 -21.07
CA GLN A 50 1.53 6.14 -20.85
C GLN A 50 2.24 6.93 -21.96
N ASP A 51 3.27 7.70 -21.59
CA ASP A 51 4.11 8.51 -22.50
C ASP A 51 3.38 9.57 -23.32
N ALA A 52 2.12 9.88 -22.97
CA ALA A 52 1.37 10.95 -23.60
C ALA A 52 1.92 12.32 -23.19
N LYS A 53 1.92 13.28 -24.12
CA LYS A 53 2.22 14.69 -23.82
C LYS A 53 1.27 15.29 -22.77
N VAL A 54 0.05 14.73 -22.69
CA VAL A 54 -0.97 15.10 -21.72
C VAL A 54 -1.51 13.81 -21.12
N ALA A 55 -1.14 13.56 -19.86
CA ALA A 55 -1.74 12.51 -19.06
C ALA A 55 -3.21 12.84 -18.74
N GLN A 56 -4.07 11.83 -18.74
CA GLN A 56 -5.49 11.95 -18.37
C GLN A 56 -5.72 11.49 -16.94
N ILE A 57 -5.21 10.32 -16.56
CA ILE A 57 -5.35 9.76 -15.21
C ILE A 57 -3.98 9.59 -14.58
N ASP A 58 -3.78 10.15 -13.39
CA ASP A 58 -2.63 9.86 -12.55
C ASP A 58 -2.97 8.78 -11.52
N ILE A 59 -2.15 7.74 -11.48
CA ILE A 59 -2.22 6.65 -10.51
C ILE A 59 -1.04 6.80 -9.57
N ARG A 60 -1.31 7.05 -8.29
CA ARG A 60 -0.30 7.32 -7.26
C ARG A 60 -0.28 6.23 -6.20
N ASN A 61 0.92 5.88 -5.73
CA ASN A 61 1.18 4.91 -4.68
C ASN A 61 0.34 3.62 -4.83
N MET A 62 0.42 3.00 -6.00
CA MET A 62 -0.30 1.76 -6.27
C MET A 62 0.51 0.55 -5.80
N PHE A 63 -0.08 -0.31 -4.98
CA PHE A 63 0.55 -1.52 -4.48
C PHE A 63 -0.49 -2.58 -4.13
N VAL A 64 -0.09 -3.85 -4.16
CA VAL A 64 -0.87 -4.96 -3.62
C VAL A 64 -0.43 -5.19 -2.18
N LEU A 65 -1.37 -5.28 -1.24
CA LEU A 65 -1.02 -5.66 0.12
C LEU A 65 -0.82 -7.17 0.18
N GLY A 66 0.42 -7.57 0.41
CA GLY A 66 0.83 -8.96 0.56
C GLY A 66 0.54 -9.53 1.94
N PRO A 67 0.91 -10.80 2.16
CA PRO A 67 0.81 -11.43 3.47
C PRO A 67 1.77 -10.80 4.49
N ALA A 68 1.63 -11.18 5.76
CA ALA A 68 2.57 -10.77 6.81
C ALA A 68 3.99 -11.31 6.51
N PRO A 69 5.05 -10.67 7.04
CA PRO A 69 6.43 -11.09 6.78
C PRO A 69 6.67 -12.55 7.16
N GLY A 70 7.38 -13.28 6.31
CA GLY A 70 7.65 -14.71 6.53
C GLY A 70 6.45 -15.65 6.27
N SER A 71 5.32 -15.12 5.79
CA SER A 71 4.16 -15.91 5.38
C SER A 71 3.87 -15.76 3.88
N THR A 72 2.94 -16.58 3.38
CA THR A 72 2.60 -16.66 1.95
C THR A 72 1.09 -16.61 1.78
N ALA A 73 0.60 -15.82 0.82
CA ALA A 73 -0.78 -15.89 0.39
C ALA A 73 -0.92 -17.10 -0.55
N ALA A 74 -1.74 -18.08 -0.18
CA ALA A 74 -1.87 -19.33 -0.93
C ALA A 74 -2.51 -19.11 -2.31
N ALA A 75 -2.25 -20.02 -3.24
CA ALA A 75 -3.05 -20.09 -4.47
C ALA A 75 -4.54 -20.26 -4.13
N GLY A 76 -5.40 -19.59 -4.89
CA GLY A 76 -6.85 -19.52 -4.66
C GLY A 76 -7.27 -18.44 -3.66
N SER A 77 -6.34 -17.88 -2.88
CA SER A 77 -6.65 -16.81 -1.92
C SER A 77 -6.85 -15.45 -2.61
N ALA A 78 -7.09 -14.41 -1.80
CA ALA A 78 -7.34 -13.06 -2.26
C ALA A 78 -6.45 -12.03 -1.55
N VAL A 79 -6.10 -10.96 -2.26
CA VAL A 79 -5.26 -9.85 -1.77
C VAL A 79 -5.86 -8.51 -2.20
N PRO A 80 -5.76 -7.44 -1.41
CA PRO A 80 -6.31 -6.15 -1.79
C PRO A 80 -5.32 -5.33 -2.62
N LEU A 81 -5.87 -4.51 -3.52
CA LEU A 81 -5.13 -3.51 -4.29
C LEU A 81 -5.43 -2.12 -3.74
N TYR A 82 -4.38 -1.36 -3.46
CA TYR A 82 -4.46 0.02 -2.99
C TYR A 82 -3.80 0.96 -3.96
N ALA A 83 -4.35 2.17 -4.07
CA ALA A 83 -3.86 3.25 -4.93
C ALA A 83 -4.58 4.57 -4.60
N THR A 84 -4.08 5.67 -5.17
CA THR A 84 -4.85 6.91 -5.33
C THR A 84 -4.97 7.22 -6.82
N LEU A 85 -6.19 7.48 -7.29
CA LEU A 85 -6.49 7.79 -8.68
C LEU A 85 -6.90 9.25 -8.80
N ILE A 86 -6.40 9.95 -9.81
CA ILE A 86 -6.72 11.36 -10.06
C ILE A 86 -7.01 11.53 -11.54
N ASN A 87 -8.22 11.97 -11.87
CA ASN A 87 -8.56 12.36 -13.24
C ASN A 87 -8.23 13.84 -13.45
N GLN A 88 -7.36 14.13 -14.41
CA GLN A 88 -6.89 15.47 -14.78
C GLN A 88 -7.69 16.09 -15.93
N VAL A 89 -8.67 15.37 -16.50
CA VAL A 89 -9.45 15.84 -17.65
C VAL A 89 -10.57 16.76 -17.19
N GLN A 90 -10.51 18.03 -17.59
CA GLN A 90 -11.54 19.01 -17.25
C GLN A 90 -12.86 18.71 -17.95
N GLY A 91 -13.97 18.85 -17.21
CA GLY A 91 -15.33 18.70 -17.73
C GLY A 91 -15.72 17.28 -18.19
N LYS A 92 -14.83 16.29 -18.07
CA LYS A 92 -15.07 14.90 -18.46
C LYS A 92 -14.72 13.93 -17.33
N ALA A 93 -15.73 13.27 -16.77
CA ALA A 93 -15.52 12.20 -15.81
C ALA A 93 -15.01 10.92 -16.49
N ASP A 94 -14.42 10.03 -15.69
CA ASP A 94 -13.98 8.71 -16.12
C ASP A 94 -14.32 7.66 -15.04
N ARG A 95 -14.04 6.39 -15.30
CA ARG A 95 -14.28 5.30 -14.37
C ARG A 95 -13.28 4.17 -14.57
N LEU A 96 -12.65 3.71 -13.49
CA LEU A 96 -11.92 2.43 -13.52
C LEU A 96 -12.95 1.30 -13.49
N VAL A 97 -12.99 0.51 -14.55
CA VAL A 97 -13.99 -0.53 -14.74
C VAL A 97 -13.42 -1.93 -14.68
N GLU A 98 -12.11 -2.07 -14.78
CA GLU A 98 -11.47 -3.38 -14.76
C GLU A 98 -10.05 -3.30 -14.22
N VAL A 99 -9.69 -4.32 -13.45
CA VAL A 99 -8.32 -4.66 -13.10
C VAL A 99 -8.12 -6.13 -13.44
N SER A 100 -7.13 -6.46 -14.25
CA SER A 100 -6.90 -7.84 -14.70
C SER A 100 -5.42 -8.22 -14.68
N SER A 101 -5.16 -9.52 -14.55
CA SER A 101 -3.84 -10.12 -14.58
C SER A 101 -3.96 -11.62 -14.80
N PRO A 102 -2.98 -12.27 -15.45
CA PRO A 102 -2.87 -13.74 -15.41
C PRO A 102 -2.64 -14.31 -14.00
N ALA A 103 -2.26 -13.49 -13.03
CA ALA A 103 -1.91 -13.92 -11.66
C ALA A 103 -3.11 -14.18 -10.75
N PHE A 104 -4.33 -13.84 -11.16
CA PHE A 104 -5.56 -14.09 -10.40
C PHE A 104 -6.75 -14.31 -11.34
N ARG A 105 -7.86 -14.81 -10.79
CA ARG A 105 -9.06 -15.13 -11.59
C ARG A 105 -9.94 -13.93 -11.88
N GLN A 106 -10.17 -13.08 -10.88
CA GLN A 106 -11.02 -11.90 -11.01
C GLN A 106 -10.58 -10.79 -10.07
N ALA A 107 -10.80 -9.53 -10.47
CA ALA A 107 -10.77 -8.41 -9.55
C ALA A 107 -12.20 -8.02 -9.19
N GLN A 108 -12.53 -8.04 -7.91
CA GLN A 108 -13.76 -7.50 -7.39
C GLN A 108 -13.55 -6.00 -7.09
N ILE A 109 -14.27 -5.15 -7.81
CA ILE A 109 -14.28 -3.70 -7.59
C ILE A 109 -15.59 -3.35 -6.88
N ALA A 110 -15.52 -2.67 -5.74
CA ALA A 110 -16.69 -2.21 -5.00
C ALA A 110 -17.61 -1.37 -5.92
N GLY A 111 -18.91 -1.67 -5.90
CA GLY A 111 -19.88 -1.00 -6.80
C GLY A 111 -19.69 -1.28 -8.30
N GLY A 112 -18.86 -2.27 -8.67
CA GLY A 112 -18.60 -2.66 -10.06
C GLY A 112 -17.74 -1.67 -10.86
N GLY A 113 -17.13 -0.69 -10.21
CA GLY A 113 -16.23 0.27 -10.84
C GLY A 113 -16.02 1.52 -9.99
N ILE A 114 -14.84 2.13 -10.08
CA ILE A 114 -14.47 3.33 -9.32
C ILE A 114 -14.71 4.56 -10.17
N ALA A 115 -15.68 5.39 -9.78
CA ALA A 115 -15.95 6.66 -10.46
C ALA A 115 -14.83 7.67 -10.18
N LEU A 116 -14.36 8.34 -11.24
CA LEU A 116 -13.37 9.41 -11.20
C LEU A 116 -14.04 10.71 -11.66
N PRO A 117 -14.29 11.66 -10.75
CA PRO A 117 -14.88 12.96 -11.11
C PRO A 117 -14.04 13.67 -12.19
N ALA A 118 -14.69 14.51 -13.00
CA ALA A 118 -13.99 15.42 -13.89
C ALA A 118 -13.08 16.37 -13.09
N ALA A 119 -11.95 16.77 -13.67
CA ALA A 119 -11.12 17.81 -13.07
C ALA A 119 -11.87 19.16 -13.06
N GLY A 120 -11.71 19.90 -11.97
CA GLY A 120 -12.16 21.27 -11.86
C GLY A 120 -11.09 22.26 -12.33
N PRO A 121 -11.35 23.58 -12.19
CA PRO A 121 -10.35 24.62 -12.46
C PRO A 121 -9.08 24.46 -11.62
N GLU A 122 -9.22 23.95 -10.40
CA GLU A 122 -8.13 23.69 -9.44
C GLU A 122 -7.40 22.34 -9.68
N GLY A 123 -7.80 21.59 -10.71
CA GLY A 123 -7.23 20.29 -11.05
C GLY A 123 -8.10 19.08 -10.65
N GLY A 124 -7.51 17.89 -10.76
CA GLY A 124 -8.17 16.62 -10.47
C GLY A 124 -8.42 16.38 -8.98
N THR A 125 -9.49 15.64 -8.68
CA THR A 125 -9.80 15.18 -7.31
C THR A 125 -9.17 13.82 -7.04
N ALA A 126 -8.52 13.66 -5.89
CA ALA A 126 -7.94 12.39 -5.47
C ALA A 126 -9.01 11.41 -4.97
N VAL A 127 -9.18 10.30 -5.69
CA VAL A 127 -10.00 9.16 -5.30
C VAL A 127 -9.10 8.10 -4.68
N ARG A 128 -9.23 7.92 -3.36
CA ARG A 128 -8.40 7.00 -2.58
C ARG A 128 -9.01 5.61 -2.57
N LEU A 129 -8.29 4.64 -3.14
CA LEU A 129 -8.57 3.22 -2.97
C LEU A 129 -7.76 2.76 -1.77
N ILE A 130 -8.27 3.05 -0.57
CA ILE A 130 -7.62 2.71 0.70
C ILE A 130 -8.71 2.22 1.65
N ALA A 131 -8.40 1.22 2.45
CA ALA A 131 -9.20 0.76 3.57
C ALA A 131 -8.27 0.57 4.76
N GLU A 132 -8.66 1.08 5.92
CA GLU A 132 -7.89 0.96 7.15
C GLU A 132 -8.71 0.31 8.27
N GLY A 133 -8.03 -0.36 9.19
CA GLY A 133 -8.67 -1.08 10.29
C GLY A 133 -9.56 -2.21 9.79
N GLN A 134 -10.88 -2.11 9.99
CA GLN A 134 -11.87 -3.15 9.66
C GLN A 134 -12.69 -2.85 8.39
N GLN A 135 -12.26 -1.87 7.59
CA GLN A 135 -12.95 -1.52 6.36
C GLN A 135 -12.69 -2.54 5.25
N MET A 136 -13.70 -2.79 4.41
CA MET A 136 -13.52 -3.65 3.25
C MET A 136 -12.66 -2.92 2.19
N PRO A 137 -11.60 -3.55 1.65
CA PRO A 137 -10.82 -2.96 0.57
C PRO A 137 -11.68 -2.69 -0.68
N PRO A 138 -11.55 -1.52 -1.35
CA PRO A 138 -12.36 -1.19 -2.52
C PRO A 138 -12.08 -2.07 -3.75
N VAL A 139 -10.87 -2.62 -3.85
CA VAL A 139 -10.48 -3.53 -4.92
C VAL A 139 -9.81 -4.76 -4.31
N VAL A 140 -10.36 -5.93 -4.62
CA VAL A 140 -9.86 -7.23 -4.14
C VAL A 140 -9.52 -8.12 -5.32
N LEU A 141 -8.28 -8.57 -5.40
CA LEU A 141 -7.79 -9.52 -6.41
C LEU A 141 -8.05 -10.93 -5.89
N GLN A 142 -8.93 -11.69 -6.53
CA GLN A 142 -9.43 -12.97 -6.04
C GLN A 142 -8.94 -14.15 -6.87
N GLY A 143 -8.66 -15.25 -6.17
CA GLY A 143 -8.28 -16.50 -6.81
C GLY A 143 -6.88 -16.42 -7.39
N LEU A 144 -5.89 -16.09 -6.57
CA LEU A 144 -4.47 -16.11 -6.97
C LEU A 144 -4.14 -17.42 -7.69
N THR A 145 -3.45 -17.38 -8.82
CA THR A 145 -3.12 -18.60 -9.59
C THR A 145 -1.94 -19.36 -9.02
N SER A 146 -1.08 -18.66 -8.29
CA SER A 146 0.11 -19.19 -7.62
C SER A 146 0.22 -18.58 -6.22
N PRO A 147 0.98 -19.21 -5.30
CA PRO A 147 1.31 -18.59 -4.03
C PRO A 147 2.05 -17.25 -4.25
N LEU A 148 1.79 -16.28 -3.38
CA LEU A 148 2.33 -14.92 -3.47
C LEU A 148 3.03 -14.53 -2.16
N ILE A 149 4.23 -13.97 -2.25
CA ILE A 149 4.98 -13.45 -1.10
C ILE A 149 5.22 -11.94 -1.21
N GLY A 150 5.46 -11.30 -0.06
CA GLY A 150 5.89 -9.91 -0.03
C GLY A 150 7.24 -9.72 -0.75
N GLY A 151 7.39 -8.59 -1.45
CA GLY A 151 8.55 -8.26 -2.27
C GLY A 151 8.43 -8.69 -3.75
N GLU A 152 7.42 -9.47 -4.11
CA GLU A 152 7.15 -9.81 -5.50
C GLU A 152 6.52 -8.65 -6.29
N THR A 153 6.42 -8.81 -7.61
CA THR A 153 5.75 -7.84 -8.48
C THR A 153 4.77 -8.56 -9.40
N ILE A 154 3.54 -8.07 -9.45
CA ILE A 154 2.47 -8.59 -10.31
C ILE A 154 2.19 -7.57 -11.41
N ARG A 155 2.15 -8.01 -12.68
CA ARG A 155 1.69 -7.14 -13.76
C ARG A 155 0.17 -7.02 -13.71
N LEU A 156 -0.31 -5.81 -13.50
CA LEU A 156 -1.74 -5.48 -13.50
C LEU A 156 -2.07 -4.64 -14.72
N THR A 157 -3.16 -4.97 -15.39
CA THR A 157 -3.77 -4.13 -16.41
C THR A 157 -4.98 -3.43 -15.81
N LEU A 158 -4.97 -2.11 -15.83
CA LEU A 158 -6.08 -1.26 -15.40
C LEU A 158 -6.78 -0.73 -16.65
N ARG A 159 -8.11 -0.83 -16.72
CA ARG A 159 -8.91 -0.27 -17.81
C ARG A 159 -9.87 0.78 -17.31
N PHE A 160 -9.76 1.96 -17.87
CA PHE A 160 -10.66 3.08 -17.70
C PHE A 160 -11.66 3.13 -18.86
N GLU A 161 -12.85 3.66 -18.62
CA GLU A 161 -13.88 3.80 -19.67
C GLU A 161 -13.44 4.77 -20.78
N GLN A 162 -12.74 5.85 -20.42
CA GLN A 162 -12.38 6.92 -21.36
C GLN A 162 -10.88 7.03 -21.60
N ALA A 163 -10.05 6.93 -20.57
CA ALA A 163 -8.59 7.07 -20.69
C ALA A 163 -7.89 5.83 -21.27
N GLY A 164 -8.62 4.74 -21.51
CA GLY A 164 -8.09 3.49 -22.08
C GLY A 164 -7.46 2.59 -21.01
N SER A 165 -6.43 1.82 -21.39
CA SER A 165 -5.79 0.85 -20.51
C SER A 165 -4.32 1.12 -20.30
N ILE A 166 -3.80 0.71 -19.13
CA ILE A 166 -2.37 0.69 -18.83
C ILE A 166 -2.00 -0.64 -18.18
N THR A 167 -0.82 -1.17 -18.50
CA THR A 167 -0.25 -2.34 -17.83
C THR A 167 0.97 -1.93 -17.02
N VAL A 168 0.95 -2.23 -15.72
CA VAL A 168 1.93 -1.72 -14.75
C VAL A 168 2.48 -2.89 -13.93
N PRO A 169 3.81 -2.96 -13.71
CA PRO A 169 4.38 -3.85 -12.71
C PRO A 169 4.08 -3.30 -11.31
N VAL A 170 3.21 -3.96 -10.56
CA VAL A 170 2.76 -3.50 -9.23
C VAL A 170 3.41 -4.34 -8.13
N PRO A 171 4.11 -3.72 -7.16
CA PRO A 171 4.77 -4.44 -6.09
C PRO A 171 3.77 -4.99 -5.08
N VAL A 172 4.14 -6.12 -4.50
CA VAL A 172 3.45 -6.77 -3.38
C VAL A 172 4.15 -6.36 -2.10
N VAL A 173 3.54 -5.46 -1.35
CA VAL A 173 4.14 -4.91 -0.14
C VAL A 173 3.76 -5.79 1.05
N PRO A 174 4.72 -6.29 1.84
CA PRO A 174 4.41 -7.10 3.01
C PRO A 174 3.59 -6.30 4.03
N TRP A 175 2.65 -6.97 4.70
CA TRP A 175 1.82 -6.33 5.72
C TRP A 175 2.60 -6.12 7.01
N GLN A 176 3.35 -5.01 7.07
CA GLN A 176 4.23 -4.64 8.18
C GLN A 176 4.34 -3.12 8.32
N GLN A 177 4.83 -2.66 9.48
CA GLN A 177 5.23 -1.27 9.71
C GLN A 177 4.15 -0.26 9.27
N GLU A 178 4.47 0.66 8.37
CA GLU A 178 3.55 1.69 7.86
C GLU A 178 2.38 1.12 7.04
N PHE A 179 2.48 -0.12 6.56
CA PHE A 179 1.42 -0.80 5.83
C PHE A 179 0.48 -1.60 6.74
N ALA A 180 0.80 -1.73 8.04
CA ALA A 180 -0.01 -2.48 9.00
C ALA A 180 -1.39 -1.84 9.26
N THR A 181 -1.57 -0.55 8.94
CA THR A 181 -2.86 0.15 9.07
C THR A 181 -3.85 -0.23 7.97
N TYR A 182 -3.35 -0.68 6.81
CA TYR A 182 -4.18 -1.09 5.70
C TYR A 182 -4.87 -2.41 6.03
N SER A 183 -6.15 -2.49 5.69
CA SER A 183 -6.95 -3.68 5.95
C SER A 183 -6.53 -4.83 5.02
N PRO A 184 -6.29 -6.05 5.53
CA PRO A 184 -6.23 -7.23 4.68
C PRO A 184 -7.63 -7.56 4.13
N VAL A 185 -7.72 -8.49 3.18
CA VAL A 185 -9.02 -9.05 2.79
C VAL A 185 -9.59 -9.80 4.00
N PRO A 186 -10.85 -9.55 4.42
CA PRO A 186 -11.46 -10.32 5.50
C PRO A 186 -11.49 -11.81 5.13
N THR A 187 -10.75 -12.62 5.88
CA THR A 187 -10.95 -14.07 5.85
C THR A 187 -12.31 -14.31 6.48
N ALA A 188 -13.26 -14.88 5.72
CA ALA A 188 -14.52 -15.30 6.30
C ALA A 188 -14.25 -16.13 7.57
N PRO A 189 -15.01 -15.94 8.66
CA PRO A 189 -14.83 -16.76 9.84
C PRO A 189 -14.92 -18.22 9.44
N ALA A 190 -13.94 -19.02 9.82
CA ALA A 190 -14.08 -20.47 9.74
C ALA A 190 -15.40 -20.85 10.43
N PRO A 191 -16.19 -21.80 9.90
CA PRO A 191 -17.34 -22.30 10.65
C PRO A 191 -16.83 -22.73 12.03
N SER A 192 -17.39 -22.15 13.09
CA SER A 192 -17.16 -22.65 14.45
C SER A 192 -17.43 -24.15 14.42
N PRO A 193 -16.56 -25.00 15.02
CA PRO A 193 -16.89 -26.40 15.17
C PRO A 193 -18.17 -26.48 16.00
N THR A 194 -19.28 -26.75 15.31
CA THR A 194 -20.56 -27.05 15.92
C THR A 194 -20.37 -28.38 16.63
N GLY A 195 -20.44 -28.32 17.97
CA GLY A 195 -20.75 -29.45 18.85
C GLY A 195 -19.87 -30.68 18.68
N ALA A 196 -18.94 -30.87 19.61
CA ALA A 196 -18.56 -32.22 20.02
C ALA A 196 -19.83 -32.93 20.51
N GLU A 197 -20.42 -33.77 19.66
CA GLU A 197 -21.40 -34.76 20.11
C GLU A 197 -20.72 -35.65 21.15
N THR A 198 -21.26 -35.60 22.35
CA THR A 198 -20.94 -36.42 23.51
C THR A 198 -21.14 -37.89 23.16
N ALA A 199 -20.06 -38.64 22.98
CA ALA A 199 -20.11 -40.10 23.05
C ALA A 199 -20.21 -40.52 24.52
N THR A 200 -21.45 -40.69 25.01
CA THR A 200 -21.77 -41.40 26.24
C THR A 200 -21.72 -42.90 25.97
N ALA A 201 -20.77 -43.62 26.58
CA ALA A 201 -20.99 -44.96 27.15
C ALA A 201 -19.77 -45.41 27.96
N SER A 202 -19.92 -45.42 29.29
CA SER A 202 -19.19 -46.33 30.18
C SER A 202 -20.19 -47.34 30.72
N PRO A 203 -19.88 -48.65 30.77
CA PRO A 203 -20.44 -49.54 31.77
C PRO A 203 -19.44 -49.73 32.93
N THR A 204 -20.03 -49.66 34.12
CA THR A 204 -19.50 -49.90 35.45
C THR A 204 -18.90 -51.30 35.64
N ALA A 205 -17.79 -51.41 36.37
CA ALA A 205 -17.55 -52.46 37.36
C ALA A 205 -16.44 -52.07 38.37
N ASP A 206 -16.89 -51.84 39.61
CA ASP A 206 -16.34 -52.20 40.93
C ASP A 206 -14.82 -52.12 41.22
N THR A 207 -14.39 -51.25 42.15
CA THR A 207 -14.32 -51.42 43.63
C THR A 207 -13.02 -52.12 44.07
N GLU A 208 -12.04 -51.35 44.57
CA GLU A 208 -11.42 -51.47 45.91
C GLU A 208 -10.17 -50.56 46.02
N THR A 209 -10.07 -49.83 47.14
CA THR A 209 -8.93 -49.05 47.66
C THR A 209 -8.48 -49.82 48.91
N PRO A 210 -7.18 -50.01 49.26
CA PRO A 210 -6.41 -48.92 49.88
C PRO A 210 -4.86 -48.93 49.77
N GLU A 211 -4.31 -47.70 49.81
CA GLU A 211 -3.27 -47.19 50.74
C GLU A 211 -1.83 -47.79 50.83
N ALA A 212 -0.89 -46.86 51.07
CA ALA A 212 0.44 -46.95 51.70
C ALA A 212 1.73 -47.14 50.84
N THR A 213 2.49 -46.05 50.75
CA THR A 213 3.97 -45.90 50.61
C THR A 213 4.69 -46.47 51.85
N PRO A 214 6.05 -46.63 52.00
CA PRO A 214 7.25 -46.48 51.13
C PRO A 214 8.25 -47.69 51.14
N THR A 215 9.24 -47.74 50.23
CA THR A 215 10.69 -47.93 50.55
C THR A 215 11.60 -47.88 49.29
N VAL A 216 12.70 -47.12 49.37
CA VAL A 216 13.93 -47.17 48.52
C VAL A 216 14.88 -48.26 49.12
N PRO A 217 15.98 -48.79 48.50
CA PRO A 217 16.95 -48.10 47.61
C PRO A 217 17.66 -48.94 46.50
N SER A 218 18.34 -48.21 45.60
CA SER A 218 19.69 -48.44 45.03
C SER A 218 20.13 -49.83 44.51
N ALA A 219 20.47 -49.91 43.21
CA ALA A 219 21.73 -50.48 42.73
C ALA A 219 22.00 -50.05 41.28
N SER A 220 23.24 -49.62 41.03
CA SER A 220 23.83 -49.29 39.72
C SER A 220 24.81 -50.44 39.34
N PRO A 221 25.59 -50.36 38.25
CA PRO A 221 25.45 -51.11 37.01
C PRO A 221 26.48 -52.26 36.84
N SER A 222 26.39 -52.99 35.73
CA SER A 222 27.51 -53.66 35.06
C SER A 222 27.26 -53.74 33.57
#